data_AF-A0A4Y9UR09-F1
#
_entry.id   AF-A0A4Y9UR09-F1
#
_cell.length_a   1.000
_cell.length_b   1.000
_cell.length_c   1.000
_cell.angle_alpha   90.00
_cell.angle_beta   90.00
_cell.angle_gamma   90.00
#
_symmetry.space_group_name_H-M   'P 1'
#
loop_
_entity.id
_entity.type
_entity.pdbx_description
1 polymer ?
#
loop_
_entity_poly.entity_id
_entity_poly.type
_entity_poly.pdbx_seq_one_letter_code
_entity_poly.pdbx_strand_id
1 'polypeptide(L)'
;MLTLSGAKFAAASAARGRHFRFNWPLLAAIALILSGCMPATVPVAGADPADPAAKVARVGYRSTIAPYTSLRPATPGPWRDRNDAVAPQPKQDR
;
A
#
# COMPACT_ATOMS: atom_id res chain seq x y z
N MET A 1 24.85 -17.46 -64.83
CA MET A 1 24.79 -16.57 -63.65
C MET A 1 23.40 -16.42 -63.00
N LEU A 2 22.28 -16.92 -63.59
CA LEU A 2 20.95 -16.79 -62.96
C LEU A 2 20.66 -17.79 -61.82
N THR A 3 21.28 -18.97 -61.82
CA THR A 3 20.99 -20.03 -60.84
C THR A 3 21.47 -19.71 -59.42
N LEU A 4 22.57 -18.96 -59.29
CA LEU A 4 23.12 -18.52 -58.01
C LEU A 4 22.24 -17.43 -57.34
N SER A 5 21.56 -16.60 -58.14
CA SER A 5 20.66 -15.56 -57.62
C SER A 5 19.41 -16.17 -56.97
N GLY A 6 18.77 -17.16 -57.61
CA GLY A 6 17.59 -17.83 -57.05
C GLY A 6 17.85 -18.51 -55.71
N ALA A 7 19.02 -19.16 -55.56
CA ALA A 7 19.42 -19.80 -54.31
C ALA A 7 19.63 -18.79 -53.16
N LYS A 8 20.16 -17.59 -53.45
CA LYS A 8 20.32 -16.52 -52.45
C LYS A 8 18.98 -15.96 -51.97
N PHE A 9 18.03 -15.75 -52.88
CA PHE A 9 16.68 -15.29 -52.51
C PHE A 9 15.92 -16.33 -51.68
N ALA A 10 16.02 -17.61 -52.03
CA ALA A 10 15.40 -18.70 -51.27
C ALA A 10 16.02 -18.87 -49.87
N ALA A 11 17.35 -18.72 -49.74
CA ALA A 11 18.01 -18.74 -48.44
C ALA A 11 17.62 -17.53 -47.59
N ALA A 12 17.52 -16.33 -48.19
CA ALA A 12 17.08 -15.12 -47.51
C ALA A 12 15.61 -15.21 -47.06
N SER A 13 14.70 -15.74 -47.88
CA SER A 13 13.29 -15.92 -47.51
C SER A 13 13.11 -16.98 -46.43
N ALA A 14 13.83 -18.10 -46.50
CA ALA A 14 13.81 -19.16 -45.50
C ALA A 14 14.40 -18.68 -44.17
N ALA A 15 15.50 -17.93 -44.19
CA ALA A 15 16.07 -17.29 -43.00
C ALA A 15 15.08 -16.28 -42.41
N ARG A 16 14.48 -15.41 -43.22
CA ARG A 16 13.49 -14.42 -42.78
C ARG A 16 12.25 -15.05 -42.14
N GLY A 17 11.74 -16.13 -42.72
CA GLY A 17 10.64 -16.92 -42.14
C GLY A 17 11.02 -17.62 -40.82
N ARG A 18 12.27 -18.08 -40.68
CA ARG A 18 12.79 -18.69 -39.45
C ARG A 18 12.98 -17.66 -38.33
N HIS A 19 13.50 -16.48 -38.65
CA HIS A 19 13.61 -15.37 -37.71
C HIS A 19 12.25 -14.89 -37.24
N PHE A 20 11.27 -14.78 -38.15
CA PHE A 20 9.90 -14.41 -37.77
C PHE A 20 9.28 -15.43 -36.81
N ARG A 21 9.39 -16.74 -37.11
CA ARG A 21 8.86 -17.80 -36.24
C ARG A 21 9.56 -17.92 -34.89
N PHE A 22 10.86 -17.68 -34.83
CA PHE A 22 11.65 -17.78 -33.59
C PHE A 22 11.52 -16.52 -32.72
N ASN A 23 11.39 -15.35 -33.33
CA ASN A 23 11.29 -14.08 -32.60
C ASN A 23 9.84 -13.77 -32.17
N TRP A 24 8.84 -14.33 -32.86
CA TRP A 24 7.42 -14.21 -32.49
C TRP A 24 7.10 -14.63 -31.03
N PRO A 25 7.50 -15.81 -30.54
CA PRO A 25 7.22 -16.20 -29.16
C PRO A 25 7.93 -15.30 -28.14
N LEU A 26 9.15 -14.84 -28.45
CA LEU A 26 9.88 -13.89 -27.61
C LEU A 26 9.14 -12.55 -27.51
N LEU A 27 8.68 -12.02 -28.64
CA LEU A 27 7.89 -10.79 -28.68
C LEU A 27 6.55 -10.95 -27.94
N ALA A 28 5.89 -12.10 -28.08
CA ALA A 28 4.66 -12.40 -27.36
C ALA A 28 4.89 -12.49 -25.83
N ALA A 29 5.98 -13.12 -25.39
CA ALA A 29 6.35 -13.19 -23.98
C ALA A 29 6.65 -11.80 -23.40
N ILE A 30 7.40 -10.97 -24.14
CA ILE A 30 7.66 -9.58 -23.76
C ILE A 30 6.35 -8.79 -23.65
N ALA A 31 5.45 -8.92 -24.61
CA ALA A 31 4.15 -8.24 -24.58
C ALA A 31 3.30 -8.68 -23.36
N LEU A 32 3.29 -9.96 -23.01
CA LEU A 32 2.60 -10.47 -21.82
C LEU A 32 3.20 -9.91 -20.53
N ILE A 33 4.54 -9.86 -20.42
CA ILE A 33 5.22 -9.30 -19.25
C ILE A 33 4.92 -7.79 -19.11
N LEU A 34 4.92 -7.04 -20.21
CA LEU A 34 4.61 -5.61 -20.19
C LEU A 34 3.12 -5.32 -19.99
N SER A 35 2.21 -6.25 -20.30
CA SER A 35 0.77 -6.05 -20.12
C SER A 35 0.36 -5.77 -18.67
N GLY A 36 1.12 -6.28 -17.70
CA GLY A 36 0.89 -6.04 -16.27
C GLY A 36 1.36 -4.66 -15.78
N CYS A 37 2.04 -3.87 -16.61
CA CYS A 37 2.50 -2.53 -16.27
C CYS A 37 1.45 -1.44 -16.52
N MET A 38 0.30 -1.79 -17.11
CA MET A 38 -0.79 -0.84 -17.25
C MET A 38 -1.51 -0.64 -15.89
N PRO A 39 -1.77 0.60 -15.49
CA PRO A 39 -2.64 0.88 -14.35
C PRO A 39 -3.96 0.15 -14.55
N ALA A 40 -4.47 -0.50 -13.52
CA ALA A 40 -5.79 -1.12 -13.57
C ALA A 40 -6.81 -0.02 -13.93
N THR A 41 -7.35 -0.06 -15.15
CA THR A 41 -8.44 0.81 -15.61
C THR A 41 -9.79 0.32 -15.07
N VAL A 42 -9.78 -0.36 -13.93
CA VAL A 42 -11.01 -0.73 -13.25
C VAL A 42 -11.75 0.57 -12.94
N PRO A 43 -12.98 0.74 -13.44
CA PRO A 43 -13.76 1.90 -13.06
C PRO A 43 -13.87 1.88 -11.54
N VAL A 44 -13.49 2.99 -10.90
CA VAL A 44 -13.70 3.16 -9.46
C VAL A 44 -15.20 3.05 -9.24
N ALA A 45 -15.64 1.96 -8.61
CA ALA A 45 -17.04 1.75 -8.31
C ALA A 45 -17.44 2.73 -7.21
N GLY A 46 -18.10 3.83 -7.58
CA GLY A 46 -18.55 4.83 -6.62
C GLY A 46 -18.53 6.24 -7.19
N ALA A 47 -18.89 7.20 -6.33
CA ALA A 47 -18.74 8.61 -6.66
C ALA A 47 -17.26 9.01 -6.67
N ASP A 48 -16.90 10.00 -7.49
CA ASP A 48 -15.54 10.51 -7.60
C ASP A 48 -15.08 11.09 -6.24
N PRO A 49 -14.00 10.57 -5.62
CA PRO A 49 -13.47 11.12 -4.38
C PRO A 49 -13.02 12.58 -4.47
N ALA A 50 -12.72 13.07 -5.68
CA ALA A 50 -12.31 14.45 -5.92
C ALA A 50 -13.50 15.39 -6.21
N ASP A 51 -14.71 14.87 -6.41
CA ASP A 51 -15.90 15.68 -6.67
C ASP A 51 -16.53 16.18 -5.35
N PRO A 52 -16.49 17.48 -5.04
CA PRO A 52 -17.10 18.02 -3.83
C PRO A 52 -18.64 17.98 -3.86
N ALA A 53 -19.26 17.78 -5.03
CA ALA A 53 -20.71 17.64 -5.19
C ALA A 53 -21.19 16.19 -5.00
N ALA A 54 -20.27 15.23 -4.95
CA ALA A 54 -20.58 13.83 -4.70
C ALA A 54 -21.27 13.67 -3.33
N LYS A 55 -22.48 13.10 -3.34
CA LYS A 55 -23.22 12.84 -2.09
C LYS A 55 -22.59 11.68 -1.35
N VAL A 56 -22.13 11.93 -0.12
CA VAL A 56 -21.62 10.91 0.80
C VAL A 56 -22.58 10.69 1.96
N ALA A 57 -22.61 9.47 2.50
CA ALA A 57 -23.34 9.18 3.73
C ALA A 57 -22.74 10.00 4.89
N ARG A 58 -23.60 10.51 5.79
CA ARG A 58 -23.15 11.25 6.96
C ARG A 58 -22.39 10.31 7.89
N VAL A 59 -21.15 10.66 8.23
CA VAL A 59 -20.38 9.98 9.28
C VAL A 59 -20.64 10.68 10.61
N GLY A 60 -21.05 9.93 11.62
CA GLY A 60 -21.16 10.43 12.99
C GLY A 60 -19.83 10.25 13.72
N TYR A 61 -19.31 11.32 14.34
CA TYR A 61 -18.17 11.20 15.25
C TYR A 61 -18.65 10.72 16.63
N ARG A 62 -18.00 9.69 17.17
CA ARG A 62 -18.23 9.22 18.55
C ARG A 62 -16.89 9.11 19.27
N SER A 63 -16.75 9.87 20.36
CA SER A 63 -15.58 9.76 21.23
C SER A 63 -15.47 8.36 21.82
N THR A 64 -14.28 7.77 21.77
CA THR A 64 -13.96 6.51 22.45
C THR A 64 -13.56 6.71 23.91
N ILE A 65 -13.28 7.96 24.30
CA ILE A 65 -12.93 8.35 25.66
C ILE A 65 -14.11 9.02 26.36
N ALA A 66 -14.17 8.84 27.68
CA ALA A 66 -15.12 9.55 28.52
C ALA A 66 -14.90 11.07 28.42
N PRO A 67 -15.98 11.88 28.48
CA PRO A 67 -15.87 13.33 28.60
C PRO A 67 -15.06 13.75 29.84
N TYR A 68 -14.46 14.93 29.78
CA TYR A 68 -13.77 15.50 30.93
C TYR A 68 -14.76 15.89 32.03
N THR A 69 -14.61 15.29 33.21
CA THR A 69 -15.34 15.71 34.42
C THR A 69 -14.52 16.79 35.13
N SER A 70 -15.01 18.02 35.15
CA SER A 70 -14.40 19.09 35.94
C SER A 70 -14.57 18.79 37.43
N LEU A 71 -13.46 18.80 38.17
CA LEU A 71 -13.45 18.69 39.62
C LEU A 71 -13.14 20.05 40.25
N ARG A 72 -13.82 20.38 41.34
CA ARG A 72 -13.49 21.55 42.14
C ARG A 72 -12.25 21.25 43.00
N PRO A 73 -11.34 22.22 43.20
CA PRO A 73 -10.27 22.07 44.16
C PRO A 73 -10.84 21.71 45.53
N ALA A 74 -10.36 20.61 46.12
CA ALA A 74 -10.68 20.21 47.48
C ALA A 74 -9.43 20.40 48.36
N THR A 75 -9.63 20.64 49.65
CA THR A 75 -8.52 20.65 50.62
C THR A 75 -7.79 19.31 50.54
N PRO A 76 -6.46 19.30 50.38
CA PRO A 76 -5.72 18.05 50.35
C PRO A 76 -5.89 17.29 51.68
N GLY A 77 -6.11 15.98 51.59
CA GLY A 77 -6.10 15.12 52.77
C GLY A 77 -4.74 15.15 53.48
N PRO A 78 -4.62 14.53 54.67
CA PRO A 78 -3.38 14.51 55.45
C PRO A 78 -2.33 13.65 54.72
N TRP A 79 -1.57 14.28 53.82
CA TRP A 79 -0.63 13.60 52.94
C TRP A 79 0.57 13.02 53.72
N ARG A 80 0.98 13.69 54.80
CA ARG A 80 2.12 13.30 55.62
C ARG A 80 1.86 11.95 56.30
N ASP A 81 0.72 11.82 56.98
CA ASP A 81 0.33 10.57 57.65
C ASP A 81 0.27 9.37 56.68
N ARG A 82 -0.19 9.60 55.44
CA ARG A 82 -0.20 8.56 54.40
C ARG A 82 1.20 8.18 53.93
N ASN A 83 2.07 9.18 53.79
CA ASN A 83 3.44 8.95 53.36
C ASN A 83 4.24 8.21 54.44
N ASP A 84 4.04 8.57 55.70
CA ASP A 84 4.65 7.92 56.85
C ASP A 84 4.14 6.47 56.99
N ALA A 85 2.87 6.21 56.70
CA ALA A 85 2.29 4.87 56.72
C ALA A 85 2.89 3.90 55.67
N VAL A 86 3.44 4.42 54.57
CA VAL A 86 4.10 3.60 53.53
C VAL A 86 5.63 3.71 53.57
N ALA A 87 6.18 4.52 54.47
CA ALA A 87 7.61 4.70 54.61
C ALA A 87 8.27 3.38 55.06
N PRO A 88 9.36 2.95 54.40
CA PRO A 88 10.15 1.81 54.88
C PRO A 88 10.66 2.05 56.30
N GLN A 89 10.63 1.01 57.14
CA GLN A 89 11.18 1.10 58.49
C GLN A 89 12.70 1.37 58.41
N PRO A 90 13.24 2.26 59.26
CA PRO A 90 14.67 2.51 59.30
C PRO A 90 15.41 1.22 59.64
N LYS A 91 16.49 0.94 58.89
CA LYS A 91 17.35 -0.21 59.13
C LYS A 91 18.01 -0.04 60.49
N GLN A 92 17.81 -1.00 61.40
CA GLN A 92 18.57 -1.04 62.65
C GLN A 92 20.00 -1.47 62.31
N ASP A 93 20.95 -0.55 62.44
CA ASP A 93 22.37 -0.87 62.36
C ASP A 93 22.76 -1.59 63.65
N ARG A 94 23.09 -2.88 63.53
CA ARG A 94 23.65 -3.73 64.58
C ARG A 94 25.12 -3.98 64.31
#